data_AF-A0A257EX28-F1
#
_entry.id   AF-A0A257EX28-F1
#
_cell.length_a   1.000
_cell.length_b   1.000
_cell.length_c   1.000
_cell.angle_alpha   90.00
_cell.angle_beta   90.00
_cell.angle_gamma   90.00
#
_symmetry.space_group_name_H-M   'P 1'
#
loop_
_entity.id
_entity.type
_entity.pdbx_description
1 polymer ?
#
loop_
_entity_poly.entity_id
_entity_poly.type
_entity_poly.pdbx_seq_one_letter_code
_entity_poly.pdbx_strand_id
1 'polypeptide(L)' 'MSVSLPIQTRHLPEPRAMLRLIKPITWFPPIWAYLCGSVSAGVPLSDHWGMVLLGMVLAGPIVCGMSQAANDWCDR' A
#
# COMPACT_ATOMS: atom_id res chain seq x y z
N MET A 1 -40.01 -17.42 -12.79
CA MET A 1 -40.00 -16.13 -12.07
C MET A 1 -38.61 -15.52 -12.24
N SER A 2 -38.51 -14.38 -12.93
CA SER A 2 -37.22 -13.72 -13.20
C SER A 2 -36.95 -12.72 -12.08
N VAL A 3 -35.91 -12.96 -11.27
CA VAL A 3 -35.49 -12.03 -10.22
C VAL A 3 -34.51 -11.04 -10.83
N SER A 4 -35.03 -9.91 -11.30
CA SER A 4 -34.20 -8.77 -11.73
C SER A 4 -33.83 -7.97 -10.47
N LEU A 5 -32.70 -8.30 -9.86
CA LEU A 5 -32.12 -7.47 -8.80
C LEU A 5 -31.58 -6.17 -9.42
N PRO A 6 -31.93 -4.99 -8.91
CA PRO A 6 -31.31 -3.76 -9.37
C PRO A 6 -29.83 -3.79 -9.01
N ILE A 7 -28.97 -3.89 -10.03
CA ILE A 7 -27.52 -3.77 -9.88
C ILE A 7 -27.24 -2.34 -9.44
N GLN A 8 -27.05 -2.13 -8.15
CA GLN A 8 -26.54 -0.87 -7.61
C GLN A 8 -25.10 -0.67 -8.13
N THR A 9 -24.96 0.13 -9.17
CA THR A 9 -23.67 0.54 -9.72
C THR A 9 -22.99 1.49 -8.73
N ARG A 10 -22.06 0.97 -7.93
CA ARG A 10 -21.19 1.82 -7.12
C ARG A 10 -20.18 2.50 -8.02
N HIS A 11 -20.15 3.83 -7.99
CA HIS A 11 -19.18 4.63 -8.75
C HIS A 11 -17.80 4.68 -8.11
N LEU A 12 -17.71 4.43 -6.81
CA LEU A 12 -16.45 4.46 -6.07
C LEU A 12 -16.17 3.09 -5.43
N PRO A 13 -14.88 2.66 -5.40
CA PRO A 13 -14.49 1.49 -4.66
C PRO A 13 -14.76 1.70 -3.17
N GLU A 14 -15.13 0.62 -2.49
CA GLU A 14 -15.37 0.64 -1.06
C GLU A 14 -14.02 0.79 -0.33
N PRO A 15 -13.79 1.83 0.51
CA PRO A 15 -12.47 2.09 1.10
C PRO A 15 -11.92 0.92 1.92
N ARG A 16 -12.80 0.22 2.64
CA ARG A 16 -12.47 -1.00 3.39
C ARG A 16 -12.07 -2.17 2.48
N ALA A 17 -12.60 -2.25 1.26
CA ALA A 17 -12.13 -3.24 0.29
C ALA A 17 -10.73 -2.89 -0.22
N MET A 18 -10.44 -1.61 -0.46
CA MET A 18 -9.09 -1.16 -0.84
C MET A 18 -8.06 -1.50 0.24
N LEU A 19 -8.37 -1.21 1.52
CA LEU A 19 -7.49 -1.55 2.65
C LEU A 19 -7.24 -3.06 2.78
N ARG A 20 -8.25 -3.89 2.49
CA ARG A 20 -8.07 -5.36 2.49
C ARG A 20 -7.16 -5.82 1.37
N LEU A 21 -7.26 -5.21 0.18
CA LEU A 21 -6.50 -5.61 -1.00
C LEU A 21 -5.00 -5.31 -0.85
N ILE A 22 -4.65 -4.14 -0.32
CA ILE A 22 -3.25 -3.68 -0.18
C ILE A 22 -2.51 -4.25 1.03
N LYS A 23 -3.21 -4.98 1.91
CA LYS A 23 -2.68 -5.69 3.09
C LYS A 23 -1.64 -4.91 3.90
N PRO A 24 -2.04 -3.88 4.69
CA PRO A 24 -1.13 -2.98 5.39
C PRO A 24 -0.07 -3.64 6.27
N ILE A 25 -0.37 -4.80 6.85
CA ILE A 25 0.58 -5.57 7.67
C ILE A 25 1.84 -5.98 6.88
N THR A 26 1.73 -6.13 5.57
CA THR A 26 2.84 -6.52 4.68
C THR A 26 3.79 -5.37 4.37
N TRP A 27 3.46 -4.13 4.75
CA TRP A 27 4.29 -2.95 4.49
C TRP A 27 5.43 -2.80 5.49
N PHE A 28 5.33 -3.46 6.65
CA PHE A 28 6.33 -3.35 7.70
C PHE A 28 7.73 -3.78 7.23
N PRO A 29 7.92 -4.97 6.61
CA PRO A 29 9.22 -5.38 6.11
C PRO A 29 9.89 -4.40 5.13
N PRO A 30 9.23 -3.92 4.03
CA PRO A 30 9.88 -2.99 3.10
C PRO A 30 10.14 -1.61 3.69
N ILE A 31 9.23 -1.08 4.54
CA ILE A 31 9.47 0.19 5.25
C ILE A 31 10.68 0.05 6.18
N TRP A 32 10.78 -1.06 6.91
CA TRP A 32 11.90 -1.31 7.81
C TRP A 32 13.23 -1.39 7.06
N ALA A 33 13.28 -2.11 5.94
CA ALA A 33 14.46 -2.17 5.08
C ALA A 33 14.88 -0.77 4.57
N TYR A 34 13.91 0.04 4.13
CA TYR A 34 14.16 1.42 3.72
C TYR A 34 14.71 2.29 4.87
N LEU A 35 14.15 2.18 6.07
CA LEU A 35 14.62 2.92 7.24
C LEU A 35 16.03 2.53 7.63
N CYS A 36 16.36 1.23 7.65
CA CYS A 36 17.72 0.76 7.89
C CYS A 36 18.72 1.32 6.86
N GLY A 37 18.34 1.32 5.57
CA GLY A 37 19.16 1.93 4.52
C GLY A 37 19.32 3.44 4.70
N SER A 38 18.26 4.14 5.10
CA SER A 38 18.27 5.58 5.34
C SER A 38 19.20 5.98 6.50
N VAL A 39 19.17 5.21 7.59
CA VAL A 39 20.10 5.39 8.73
C VAL A 39 21.55 5.11 8.31
N SER A 40 21.77 4.05 7.52
CA SER A 40 23.11 3.65 7.09
C SER A 40 23.74 4.60 6.08
N ALA A 41 22.95 5.42 5.38
CA ALA A 41 23.45 6.38 4.39
C ALA A 41 24.24 7.55 5.00
N GLY A 42 24.22 7.73 6.33
CA GLY A 42 25.02 8.75 7.03
C GLY A 42 24.55 10.19 6.83
N VAL A 43 23.36 10.40 6.26
CA VAL A 43 22.74 11.72 6.05
C VAL A 43 21.92 12.11 7.29
N PRO A 44 21.94 13.37 7.75
CA PRO A 44 21.12 13.83 8.87
C PRO A 44 19.62 13.63 8.60
N LEU A 45 18.98 12.69 9.30
CA LEU A 45 17.56 12.39 9.15
C LEU A 45 16.65 13.54 9.61
N SER A 46 17.12 14.38 10.54
CA SER A 46 16.41 15.55 11.05
C SER A 46 16.13 16.57 9.96
N ASP A 47 17.09 16.78 9.06
CA ASP A 47 17.02 17.82 8.04
C ASP A 47 16.23 17.35 6.82
N HIS A 48 16.05 16.03 6.70
CA HIS A 48 15.41 15.37 5.57
C HIS A 48 14.21 14.49 5.97
N TRP A 49 13.61 14.71 7.14
CA TRP A 49 12.53 13.87 7.68
C TRP A 49 11.34 13.73 6.73
N GLY A 50 11.02 14.77 5.95
CA GLY A 50 9.95 14.74 4.95
C GLY A 50 10.26 13.79 3.79
N MET A 51 11.54 13.71 3.38
CA MET A 51 11.98 12.78 2.35
C MET A 51 12.00 11.33 2.86
N VAL A 52 12.34 11.13 4.13
CA VAL A 52 12.23 9.83 4.80
C VAL A 52 10.78 9.36 4.83
N LEU A 53 9.85 10.24 5.25
CA LEU A 53 8.42 9.92 5.28
C LEU A 53 7.88 9.58 3.89
N LEU A 54 8.27 10.36 2.87
CA LEU A 54 7.91 10.09 1.48
C LEU A 54 8.42 8.70 1.04
N GLY A 55 9.66 8.36 1.38
CA GLY A 55 10.22 7.04 1.09
C GLY A 55 9.48 5.90 1.79
N MET A 56 9.04 6.08 3.04
CA MET A 56 8.21 5.10 3.74
C MET A 56 6.86 4.87 3.04
N VAL A 57 6.21 5.95 2.58
CA VAL A 57 4.94 5.86 1.84
C VAL A 57 5.13 5.18 0.47
N LEU A 58 6.23 5.49 -0.20
CA LEU A 58 6.58 4.85 -1.47
C LEU A 58 6.87 3.36 -1.29
N ALA A 59 7.71 2.99 -0.31
CA ALA A 59 8.12 1.61 -0.08
C ALA A 59 6.95 0.72 0.39
N GLY A 60 6.12 1.22 1.31
CA GLY A 60 5.00 0.46 1.86
C GLY A 60 3.72 0.57 1.00
N PRO A 61 2.82 1.53 1.29
CA PRO A 61 1.52 1.64 0.65
C PRO A 61 1.52 1.59 -0.88
N ILE A 62 2.49 2.26 -1.52
CA ILE A 62 2.53 2.38 -2.98
C ILE A 62 3.13 1.13 -3.60
N VAL A 63 4.42 0.87 -3.41
CA VAL A 63 5.10 -0.26 -4.08
C VAL A 63 4.60 -1.59 -3.52
N CYS A 64 4.76 -1.83 -2.22
CA CYS A 64 4.35 -3.09 -1.62
C CYS A 64 2.83 -3.31 -1.72
N GLY A 65 2.02 -2.29 -1.42
CA GLY A 65 0.55 -2.39 -1.50
C GLY A 65 0.04 -2.68 -2.91
N MET A 66 0.59 -2.04 -3.95
CA MET A 66 0.23 -2.34 -5.35
C MET A 66 0.69 -3.74 -5.77
N SER A 67 1.87 -4.18 -5.32
CA SER A 67 2.32 -5.57 -5.56
C SER A 67 1.39 -6.59 -4.93
N GLN A 68 0.86 -6.35 -3.71
CA GLN A 68 -0.13 -7.24 -3.10
C GLN A 68 -1.43 -7.33 -3.91
N ALA A 69 -1.90 -6.21 -4.43
CA ALA A 69 -3.08 -6.17 -5.28
C ALA A 69 -2.86 -6.92 -6.61
N ALA A 70 -1.67 -6.81 -7.19
CA ALA A 70 -1.28 -7.54 -8.39
C ALA A 70 -1.15 -9.05 -8.13
N ASN A 71 -0.56 -9.45 -6.99
CA ASN A 71 -0.48 -10.85 -6.58
C ASN A 71 -1.88 -11.45 -6.44
N ASP A 72 -2.79 -10.77 -5.74
CA ASP A 72 -4.18 -11.21 -5.60
C ASP A 72 -4.91 -11.32 -6.95
N TRP A 73 -4.49 -10.57 -7.98
CA TRP A 73 -5.04 -10.71 -9.32
C TRP A 73 -4.49 -11.95 -10.03
N CYS A 74 -3.19 -12.20 -9.94
CA CYS A 74 -2.55 -13.35 -10.57
C CYS A 74 -2.87 -14.68 -9.87
N ASP A 75 -3.18 -14.66 -8.58
CA ASP A 75 -3.54 -15.84 -7.78
C ASP A 75 -5.02 -16.26 -7.96
N ARG A 76 -5.81 -15.51 -8.76
CA ARG A 76 -7.17 -15.89 -9.15
C ARG A 76 -7.17 -16.84 -10.34
#